data_AF-A0A354V164-F1
#
_entry.id   AF-A0A354V164-F1
#
_cell.length_a   1.000
_cell.length_b   1.000
_cell.length_c   1.000
_cell.angle_alpha   90.00
_cell.angle_beta   90.00
_cell.angle_gamma   90.00
#
_symmetry.space_group_name_H-M   'P 1'
#
loop_
_entity.id
_entity.type
_entity.pdbx_description
1 polymer ?
#
loop_
_entity_poly.entity_id
_entity_poly.type
_entity_poly.pdbx_seq_one_letter_code
_entity_poly.pdbx_strand_id
1 'polypeptide(L)' 'MFYDELKSASIAAIEQAIGKAISELVGAEFTCNVSNIDLSSIHAAKLEIFLSPPNEFDQAETEIIG' A
#
# COMPACT_ATOMS: atom_id res chain seq x y z
N MET A 1 5.75 3.98 -23.44
CA MET A 1 7.02 3.46 -22.85
C MET A 1 7.52 4.37 -21.74
N PHE A 2 8.23 5.48 -21.97
CA PHE A 2 8.72 6.34 -20.87
C PHE A 2 7.62 6.92 -19.95
N TYR A 3 6.45 7.27 -20.51
CA TYR A 3 5.31 7.77 -19.73
C TYR A 3 4.66 6.72 -18.83
N ASP A 4 4.77 5.44 -19.19
CA ASP A 4 4.15 4.34 -18.44
C ASP A 4 5.04 3.93 -17.25
N GLU A 5 6.37 3.99 -17.43
CA GLU A 5 7.34 3.74 -16.36
C GLU A 5 7.32 4.82 -15.27
N LEU A 6 7.22 6.10 -15.65
CA LEU A 6 7.10 7.21 -14.69
C LEU A 6 5.80 7.13 -13.88
N LYS A 7 4.70 6.71 -14.51
CA LYS A 7 3.44 6.42 -13.80
C LYS A 7 3.62 5.26 -12.84
N SER A 8 4.24 4.16 -13.27
CA SER A 8 4.50 2.99 -12.42
C SER A 8 5.35 3.34 -11.19
N ALA A 9 6.42 4.14 -11.36
CA ALA A 9 7.27 4.56 -10.25
C ALA A 9 6.53 5.46 -9.25
N SER A 10 5.67 6.35 -9.76
CA SER A 10 4.85 7.24 -8.91
C SER A 10 3.82 6.46 -8.10
N ILE A 11 3.22 5.41 -8.69
CA ILE A 11 2.25 4.54 -8.00
C ILE A 11 2.94 3.76 -6.88
N ALA A 12 4.11 3.16 -7.15
CA ALA A 12 4.88 2.44 -6.15
C ALA A 12 5.26 3.33 -4.96
N ALA A 13 5.63 4.59 -5.21
CA ALA A 13 5.93 5.54 -4.14
C ALA A 13 4.70 5.85 -3.27
N ILE A 14 3.51 5.99 -3.88
CA ILE A 14 2.25 6.19 -3.16
C ILE A 14 1.91 4.96 -2.30
N GLU A 15 2.02 3.76 -2.87
CA GLU A 15 1.79 2.50 -2.15
C GLU A 15 2.69 2.39 -0.92
N GLN A 16 3.99 2.65 -1.07
CA GLN A 16 4.93 2.62 0.05
C GLN A 16 4.60 3.65 1.12
N ALA A 17 4.28 4.89 0.73
CA ALA A 17 3.95 5.94 1.68
C ALA A 17 2.68 5.61 2.49
N ILE A 18 1.65 5.11 1.82
CA ILE A 18 0.39 4.73 2.47
C ILE A 18 0.58 3.50 3.35
N GLY A 19 1.22 2.44 2.84
CA GLY A 19 1.50 1.23 3.60
C GLY A 19 2.28 1.54 4.87
N LYS A 20 3.33 2.37 4.77
CA LYS A 20 4.11 2.82 5.92
C LYS A 20 3.28 3.61 6.93
N ALA A 21 2.52 4.61 6.48
CA ALA A 21 1.72 5.45 7.39
C ALA A 21 0.69 4.63 8.17
N ILE A 22 0.02 3.68 7.52
CA ILE A 22 -0.91 2.76 8.19
C ILE A 22 -0.17 1.84 9.15
N SER A 23 0.98 1.29 8.73
CA SER A 23 1.78 0.39 9.56
C SER A 23 2.23 1.06 10.87
N GLU A 24 2.66 2.31 10.80
CA GLU A 24 3.05 3.11 11.97
C GLU A 24 1.85 3.40 12.89
N LEU A 25 0.66 3.64 12.32
CA LEU A 25 -0.54 3.93 13.10
C LEU A 25 -1.04 2.70 13.88
N VAL A 26 -0.94 1.51 13.27
CA VAL A 26 -1.47 0.26 13.83
C VAL A 26 -0.41 -0.58 14.56
N GLY A 27 0.88 -0.28 14.39
CA GLY A 27 1.98 -1.02 14.98
C GLY A 27 2.22 -2.40 14.35
N ALA A 28 1.79 -2.60 13.10
CA ALA A 28 1.92 -3.87 12.37
C ALA A 28 2.21 -3.59 10.90
N GLU A 29 2.94 -4.48 10.20
CA GLU A 29 3.38 -4.22 8.83
C GLU A 29 2.28 -4.47 7.80
N PHE A 30 1.77 -3.42 7.16
CA PHE A 30 0.75 -3.47 6.12
C PHE A 30 1.36 -3.28 4.73
N THR A 31 0.88 -4.07 3.79
CA THR A 31 1.17 -3.88 2.36
C THR A 31 0.02 -3.15 1.69
N CYS A 32 0.35 -2.14 0.88
CA CYS A 32 -0.62 -1.38 0.10
C CYS A 32 -0.47 -1.73 -1.38
N ASN A 33 -1.59 -1.86 -2.09
CA ASN A 33 -1.66 -1.97 -3.54
C ASN A 33 -2.72 -1.01 -4.09
N VAL A 34 -2.37 -0.24 -5.11
CA VAL A 34 -3.30 0.61 -5.86
C VAL A 34 -3.88 -0.21 -7.00
N SER A 35 -5.17 -0.51 -6.92
CA SER A 35 -5.85 -1.36 -7.90
C SER A 35 -6.35 -0.56 -9.11
N ASN A 36 -6.69 0.71 -8.91
CA ASN A 36 -7.21 1.57 -9.98
C ASN A 36 -6.96 3.05 -9.68
N ILE A 37 -6.69 3.82 -10.73
CA ILE A 37 -6.52 5.27 -10.67
C ILE A 37 -7.43 5.89 -11.72
N ASP A 38 -8.46 6.59 -11.25
CA ASP A 38 -9.35 7.35 -12.10
C ASP A 38 -8.87 8.81 -12.14
N LEU A 39 -8.35 9.19 -13.30
CA LEU A 39 -7.90 10.56 -13.64
C LEU A 39 -8.90 11.28 -14.57
N SER A 40 -10.08 10.68 -14.82
CA SER A 40 -11.07 11.25 -15.74
C SER A 40 -11.76 12.51 -15.19
N SER A 41 -11.71 12.70 -13.87
CA SER A 41 -12.23 13.90 -13.22
C SER A 41 -11.24 15.06 -13.33
N ILE A 42 -11.70 16.14 -13.95
CA ILE A 42 -10.95 17.38 -14.18
C ILE A 42 -10.55 18.06 -12.85
N HIS A 43 -11.25 17.74 -11.75
CA HIS A 43 -11.10 18.42 -10.46
C HIS A 43 -10.46 17.56 -9.37
N ALA A 44 -10.31 16.25 -9.59
CA ALA A 44 -9.71 15.35 -8.61
C ALA A 44 -9.25 14.04 -9.24
N ALA A 45 -8.15 13.48 -8.74
CA ALA A 45 -7.82 12.08 -8.97
C ALA A 45 -8.49 11.23 -7.88
N LYS A 46 -9.10 10.11 -8.27
CA LYS A 46 -9.58 9.09 -7.32
C LYS A 46 -8.65 7.88 -7.39
N LEU A 47 -8.14 7.46 -6.23
CA LEU A 47 -7.37 6.23 -6.08
C LEU A 47 -8.19 5.21 -5.30
N GLU A 48 -8.24 3.99 -5.81
CA GLU A 48 -8.79 2.84 -5.09
C GLU A 48 -7.61 2.01 -4.56
N ILE A 49 -7.60 1.81 -3.25
CA ILE A 49 -6.48 1.21 -2.52
C ILE A 49 -6.95 -0.05 -1.80
N PHE A 50 -6.16 -1.11 -1.92
CA PHE A 50 -6.29 -2.32 -1.13
C PHE A 50 -5.15 -2.39 -0.11
N LEU A 51 -5.51 -2.60 1.16
CA LEU A 51 -4.56 -2.79 2.26
C LEU A 51 -4.66 -4.23 2.74
N SER A 52 -3.54 -4.94 2.68
CA SER A 52 -3.40 -6.27 3.25
C SER A 52 -2.74 -6.17 4.62
N PRO A 53 -3.30 -6.80 5.67
CA PRO A 53 -2.60 -6.95 6.95
C PRO A 53 -1.30 -7.74 6.75
N PRO A 54 -0.39 -7.70 7.73
CA PRO A 54 0.74 -8.63 7.75
C PRO A 54 0.20 -10.05 7.65
N ASN A 55 0.84 -10.90 6.85
CA ASN A 55 0.45 -12.30 6.76
C ASN A 55 0.36 -12.88 8.19
N GLU A 56 -0.83 -13.34 8.58
CA GLU A 56 -1.10 -13.90 9.91
C GLU A 56 -0.21 -15.13 10.24
N PHE A 57 0.51 -15.66 9.25
CA PHE A 57 1.48 -16.74 9.39
C PHE A 57 2.82 -16.32 10.03
N ASP A 58 3.19 -15.04 10.03
CA ASP A 58 4.46 -14.59 10.66
C ASP A 58 4.29 -14.12 12.11
N GLN A 59 3.05 -13.86 12.57
CA GLN A 59 2.81 -13.43 13.96
C GLN A 59 2.64 -14.60 14.95
N ALA A 60 2.45 -15.82 14.46
CA ALA A 60 2.25 -16.99 15.32
C ALA A 60 3.54 -17.55 15.97
N GLU A 61 4.73 -17.15 15.50
CA GLU A 61 6.00 -17.66 16.04
C GLU A 61 6.61 -16.83 17.18
N THR A 62 6.04 -15.66 17.51
CA THR A 62 6.63 -14.78 18.56
C THR A 62 6.02 -14.98 19.96
N GLU A 63 4.99 -15.80 20.12
CA GLU A 63 4.31 -16.05 21.42
C GLU A 63 4.43 -17.49 21.97
N ILE A 64 5.43 -18.27 21.54
CA ILE A 64 5.68 -19.62 22.12
C ILE A 64 7.14 -19.78 22.59
N ILE A 65 7.62 -18.82 23.38
CA ILE A 65 8.76 -19.05 24.29
C ILE A 65 8.53 -18.27 25.58
N GLY A 66 7.60 -18.78 26.39
CA GLY A 66 7.39 -18.41 27.79
C GLY A 66 7.57 -19.65 28.67
#